data_AF-A0A830B3F4-F1
#
_entry.id   AF-A0A830B3F4-F1
#
_cell.length_a   1.000
_cell.length_b   1.000
_cell.length_c   1.000
_cell.angle_alpha   90.00
_cell.angle_beta   90.00
_cell.angle_gamma   90.00
#
_symmetry.space_group_name_H-M   'P 1'
#
loop_
_entity.id
_entity.type
_entity.pdbx_description
1 polymer ?
#
loop_
_entity_poly.entity_id
_entity_poly.type
_entity_poly.pdbx_seq_one_letter_code
_entity_poly.pdbx_strand_id
1 'polypeptide(L)'
;MNYTVITSQCKGPNYTPERCCTPLKQLVCPIKDQFNDLKTNCADTFFSYVNLYGKYPPGLFAALCKEGEEGLGCEGVADPPPPPSPNQSGALHAPAYCTSTLLMLLVGLVIFYV
;
A
#
# COMPACT_ATOMS: atom_id res chain seq x y z
N MET A 1 2.07 -4.09 7.21
CA MET A 1 0.68 -3.62 7.04
C MET A 1 -0.28 -4.72 7.50
N ASN A 2 -1.37 -4.39 8.19
CA ASN A 2 -2.35 -5.38 8.66
C ASN A 2 -3.48 -5.57 7.63
N TYR A 3 -3.37 -6.58 6.77
CA TYR A 3 -4.35 -6.84 5.71
C TYR A 3 -5.70 -7.37 6.22
N THR A 4 -5.82 -7.73 7.50
CA THR A 4 -7.10 -8.14 8.10
C THR A 4 -8.15 -7.03 8.02
N VAL A 5 -7.73 -5.76 8.01
CA VAL A 5 -8.63 -4.60 7.86
C VAL A 5 -9.51 -4.73 6.62
N ILE A 6 -8.94 -5.18 5.49
CA ILE A 6 -9.66 -5.37 4.23
C ILE A 6 -10.21 -6.79 4.07
N THR A 7 -9.45 -7.83 4.43
CA THR A 7 -9.87 -9.22 4.21
C THR A 7 -10.98 -9.70 5.14
N SER A 8 -11.18 -9.06 6.29
CA SER A 8 -12.31 -9.36 7.18
C SER A 8 -13.66 -8.81 6.68
N GLN A 9 -13.63 -7.75 5.86
CA GLN A 9 -14.81 -6.99 5.43
C GLN A 9 -15.14 -7.19 3.95
N CYS A 10 -14.15 -7.05 3.08
CA CYS A 10 -14.29 -7.22 1.64
C CYS A 10 -14.21 -8.72 1.31
N LYS A 11 -15.36 -9.38 1.17
CA LYS A 11 -15.47 -10.83 0.96
C LYS A 11 -16.30 -11.15 -0.28
N GLY A 12 -15.81 -12.14 -1.03
CA GLY A 12 -16.54 -12.70 -2.16
C GLY A 12 -17.69 -13.62 -1.72
N PRO A 13 -18.55 -14.03 -2.67
CA PRO A 13 -18.50 -13.69 -4.10
C PRO A 13 -19.04 -12.28 -4.42
N ASN A 14 -19.83 -11.68 -3.51
CA ASN A 14 -20.47 -10.39 -3.73
C ASN A 14 -19.65 -9.26 -3.09
N TYR A 15 -18.69 -8.74 -3.86
CA TYR A 15 -17.93 -7.55 -3.48
C TYR A 15 -18.77 -6.30 -3.68
N THR A 16 -18.86 -5.43 -2.67
CA THR A 16 -19.57 -4.15 -2.78
C THR A 16 -18.63 -2.99 -2.44
N PRO A 17 -18.84 -1.80 -3.02
CA PRO A 17 -17.99 -0.64 -2.74
C PRO A 17 -17.95 -0.29 -1.24
N GLU A 18 -19.07 -0.35 -0.53
CA GLU A 18 -19.13 0.03 0.89
C GLU A 18 -18.24 -0.87 1.75
N ARG A 19 -18.16 -2.16 1.42
CA ARG A 19 -17.38 -3.15 2.17
C ARG A 19 -15.93 -3.21 1.76
N CYS A 20 -15.59 -2.76 0.55
CA CYS A 20 -14.25 -2.93 -0.02
C CYS A 20 -13.46 -1.63 -0.09
N CYS A 21 -14.08 -0.51 -0.44
CA CYS A 21 -13.37 0.74 -0.69
C CYS A 21 -13.01 1.45 0.61
N THR A 22 -13.88 1.46 1.61
CA THR A 22 -13.58 2.04 2.93
C THR A 22 -12.34 1.40 3.59
N PRO A 23 -12.24 0.07 3.75
CA PRO A 23 -11.04 -0.54 4.34
C PRO A 23 -9.82 -0.45 3.42
N LEU A 24 -9.99 -0.39 2.10
CA LEU A 24 -8.88 -0.10 1.19
C LEU A 24 -8.30 1.28 1.48
N LYS A 25 -9.14 2.32 1.58
CA LYS A 25 -8.74 3.69 1.95
C LYS A 25 -7.99 3.73 3.29
N GLN A 26 -8.47 3.00 4.31
CA GLN A 26 -7.79 2.92 5.62
C GLN A 26 -6.35 2.39 5.52
N LEU A 27 -6.04 1.55 4.53
CA LEU A 27 -4.71 1.04 4.31
C LEU A 27 -3.86 1.97 3.46
N VAL A 28 -4.38 2.50 2.35
CA VAL A 28 -3.59 3.25 1.36
C VAL A 28 -3.46 4.74 1.67
N CYS A 29 -4.45 5.34 2.32
CA CYS A 29 -4.44 6.79 2.57
C CYS A 29 -3.32 7.27 3.51
N PRO A 30 -2.96 6.54 4.59
CA PRO A 30 -1.79 6.89 5.41
C PRO A 30 -0.45 6.88 4.65
N ILE A 31 -0.39 6.19 3.50
CA ILE A 31 0.81 6.05 2.68
C ILE A 31 0.61 6.60 1.26
N LYS A 32 -0.40 7.46 1.04
CA LYS A 32 -0.85 7.87 -0.31
C LYS A 32 0.27 8.43 -1.19
N ASP A 33 1.21 9.19 -0.61
CA ASP A 33 2.29 9.82 -1.37
C ASP A 33 3.29 8.78 -1.89
N GLN A 34 3.59 7.76 -1.08
CA GLN A 34 4.46 6.64 -1.47
C GLN A 34 3.72 5.68 -2.41
N PHE A 35 2.45 5.44 -2.13
CA PHE A 35 1.59 4.57 -2.92
C PHE A 35 1.42 5.11 -4.35
N ASN A 36 1.27 6.43 -4.49
CA ASN A 36 1.13 7.12 -5.77
C ASN A 36 2.46 7.52 -6.42
N ASP A 37 3.61 7.20 -5.82
CA ASP A 37 4.91 7.47 -6.45
C ASP A 37 5.22 6.43 -7.54
N LEU A 38 5.01 6.86 -8.79
CA LEU A 38 5.26 6.07 -10.01
C LEU A 38 6.73 5.68 -10.21
N LYS A 39 7.67 6.21 -9.41
CA LYS A 39 9.08 5.81 -9.43
C LYS A 39 9.36 4.56 -8.60
N THR A 40 8.36 4.09 -7.85
CA THR A 40 8.47 2.92 -6.96
C THR A 40 7.47 1.83 -7.38
N ASN A 41 7.66 0.63 -6.84
CA ASN A 41 6.73 -0.48 -6.99
C ASN A 41 5.76 -0.61 -5.80
N CYS A 42 5.50 0.47 -5.06
CA CYS A 42 4.69 0.44 -3.83
C CYS A 42 3.27 -0.07 -4.10
N ALA A 43 2.59 0.52 -5.10
CA ALA A 43 1.24 0.11 -5.50
C ALA A 43 1.18 -1.35 -5.98
N ASP A 44 2.10 -1.75 -6.86
CA ASP A 44 2.15 -3.12 -7.39
C ASP A 44 2.40 -4.15 -6.28
N THR A 45 3.29 -3.83 -5.35
CA THR A 45 3.61 -4.67 -4.20
C THR A 45 2.40 -4.78 -3.27
N PHE A 46 1.76 -3.66 -2.94
CA PHE A 46 0.54 -3.65 -2.13
C PHE A 46 -0.56 -4.50 -2.76
N PHE A 47 -0.85 -4.29 -4.06
CA PHE A 47 -1.89 -5.05 -4.75
C PHE A 47 -1.54 -6.54 -4.86
N SER A 48 -0.26 -6.89 -5.04
CA SER A 48 0.19 -8.29 -5.02
C SER A 48 -0.12 -8.97 -3.68
N TYR A 49 0.23 -8.33 -2.56
CA TYR A 49 -0.01 -8.90 -1.23
C TYR A 49 -1.49 -8.93 -0.85
N VAL A 50 -2.24 -7.85 -1.09
CA VAL A 50 -3.68 -7.82 -0.72
C VAL A 50 -4.47 -8.84 -1.53
N ASN A 51 -4.17 -9.00 -2.82
CA ASN A 51 -4.81 -9.99 -3.68
C ASN A 51 -4.46 -11.41 -3.25
N LEU A 52 -3.19 -11.66 -2.89
CA LEU A 52 -2.76 -12.97 -2.38
C LEU A 52 -3.48 -13.35 -1.08
N TYR A 53 -3.50 -12.44 -0.08
CA TYR A 53 -4.08 -12.74 1.23
C TYR A 53 -5.61 -12.78 1.22
N GLY A 54 -6.24 -11.90 0.45
CA GLY A 54 -7.70 -11.86 0.32
C GLY A 54 -8.26 -12.81 -0.74
N LYS A 55 -7.40 -13.42 -1.55
CA LYS A 55 -7.77 -14.20 -2.75
C LYS A 55 -8.66 -13.37 -3.71
N TYR A 56 -8.32 -12.09 -3.87
CA TYR A 56 -9.10 -11.18 -4.70
C TYR A 56 -8.82 -11.38 -6.19
N PRO A 57 -9.84 -11.27 -7.05
CA PRO A 57 -9.66 -11.24 -8.50
C PRO A 57 -8.78 -10.05 -8.92
N PRO A 58 -7.94 -10.23 -9.95
CA PRO A 58 -7.19 -9.12 -10.56
C PRO A 58 -8.14 -7.99 -10.99
N GLY A 59 -7.76 -6.75 -10.70
CA GLY A 59 -8.52 -5.56 -11.10
C GLY A 59 -9.77 -5.27 -10.27
N LEU A 60 -10.13 -6.10 -9.27
CA LEU A 60 -11.33 -5.89 -8.43
C LEU A 60 -11.41 -4.47 -7.89
N PHE A 61 -10.35 -3.99 -7.23
CA PHE A 61 -10.36 -2.68 -6.58
C PHE A 61 -10.36 -1.52 -7.58
N ALA A 62 -9.69 -1.65 -8.73
CA ALA A 62 -9.71 -0.64 -9.77
C ALA A 62 -11.10 -0.49 -10.40
N ALA A 63 -11.84 -1.59 -10.54
CA ALA A 63 -13.21 -1.59 -11.06
C ALA A 63 -14.24 -1.13 -10.01
N LEU A 64 -14.04 -1.50 -8.74
CA LEU A 64 -15.01 -1.28 -7.67
C LEU A 64 -14.84 0.06 -6.94
N CYS A 65 -13.61 0.55 -6.82
CA CYS A 65 -13.24 1.69 -5.98
C CYS A 65 -12.72 2.85 -6.83
N LYS A 66 -13.60 3.42 -7.66
CA LYS A 66 -13.35 4.63 -8.45
C LYS A 66 -14.45 5.64 -8.14
N GLU A 67 -14.07 6.81 -7.61
CA GLU A 67 -15.00 7.88 -7.21
C GLU A 67 -15.09 8.99 -8.28
N GLY A 68 -14.11 9.04 -9.20
CA GLY A 68 -14.07 10.00 -10.29
C GLY A 68 -12.90 9.74 -11.24
N GLU A 69 -12.56 10.73 -12.07
CA GLU A 69 -11.40 10.65 -12.97
C GLU A 69 -10.06 10.58 -12.23
N GLU A 70 -9.99 11.19 -11.05
CA GLU A 70 -8.81 11.19 -10.17
C GLU A 70 -8.63 9.86 -9.39
N GLY A 71 -9.54 8.90 -9.55
CA GLY A 71 -9.45 7.60 -8.91
C GLY A 71 -10.16 7.54 -7.56
N LEU A 72 -9.44 7.16 -6.51
CA LEU A 72 -9.96 6.94 -5.16
C LEU A 72 -9.47 8.05 -4.22
N GLY A 73 -10.39 8.87 -3.71
CA GLY A 73 -10.05 9.95 -2.79
C GLY A 73 -9.84 9.44 -1.36
N CYS A 74 -9.04 10.17 -0.58
CA CYS A 74 -8.81 9.86 0.84
C CYS A 74 -9.73 10.60 1.82
N GLU A 75 -10.78 11.24 1.29
CA GLU A 75 -11.78 11.94 2.08
C GLU A 75 -12.53 10.98 3.01
N GLY A 76 -12.82 11.43 4.23
CA GLY A 76 -13.56 10.65 5.22
C GLY A 76 -12.75 9.55 5.93
N VAL A 77 -11.47 9.40 5.64
CA VAL A 77 -10.56 8.57 6.45
C VAL A 77 -10.06 9.43 7.60
N ALA A 78 -10.40 9.06 8.84
CA ALA A 78 -9.75 9.66 10.00
C ALA A 78 -8.23 9.44 9.90
N ASP A 79 -7.45 10.50 10.08
CA ASP A 79 -6.00 10.38 10.14
C ASP A 79 -5.63 9.30 11.17
N PRO A 80 -4.62 8.46 10.88
CA PRO A 80 -4.12 7.54 11.88
C PRO A 80 -3.77 8.34 13.14
N PRO A 81 -4.04 7.81 14.34
CA PRO A 81 -3.66 8.50 15.57
C PRO A 81 -2.17 8.86 15.49
N PRO A 82 -1.77 10.06 15.95
CA PRO A 82 -0.38 10.46 15.91
C PRO A 82 0.47 9.38 16.56
N PRO A 83 1.65 9.06 15.99
CA PRO A 83 2.52 8.07 16.58
C PRO A 83 2.76 8.43 18.06
N PRO A 84 2.79 7.44 18.97
CA PRO A 84 3.12 7.72 20.36
C PRO A 84 4.43 8.51 20.41
N SER A 85 4.46 9.61 21.17
CA SER A 85 5.64 10.48 21.28
C SER A 85 6.88 9.64 21.51
N PRO A 86 7.97 9.86 20.75
CA PRO A 86 9.15 9.02 20.86
C PRO A 86 9.77 9.22 22.24
N ASN A 87 9.67 8.19 23.09
CA ASN A 87 10.56 8.10 24.23
C ASN A 87 11.97 7.89 23.65
N GLN A 88 12.90 8.79 23.98
CA GLN A 88 14.27 8.79 23.49
C GLN A 88 15.03 7.56 24.00
N SER A 89 14.83 6.43 23.34
CA SER A 89 15.62 5.22 23.52
C SER A 89 15.80 4.62 22.13
N GLY A 90 17.03 4.69 21.62
CA GLY A 90 17.39 4.39 20.24
C GLY A 90 16.70 3.14 19.70
N ALA A 91 15.86 3.34 18.68
CA ALA A 91 15.24 2.28 17.91
C ALA A 91 15.66 2.45 16.45
N LEU A 92 16.31 1.41 15.92
CA LEU A 92 16.62 1.22 14.51
C LEU A 92 15.36 1.52 13.68
N HIS A 93 15.48 2.42 12.70
CA HIS A 93 14.51 2.52 11.62
C HIS A 93 14.41 1.14 10.95
N ALA A 94 13.29 0.43 11.17
CA ALA A 94 12.93 -0.69 10.34
C ALA A 94 12.56 -0.11 8.96
N PRO A 95 13.32 -0.39 7.89
CA PRO A 95 12.95 0.13 6.59
C PRO A 95 11.67 -0.60 6.15
N ALA A 96 10.59 0.14 5.94
CA ALA A 96 9.57 -0.30 5.01
C ALA A 96 10.24 -0.28 3.63
N TYR A 97 10.76 -1.43 3.21
CA TYR A 97 11.56 -1.56 2.00
C TYR A 97 10.71 -1.30 0.75
N CYS A 98 10.52 -0.02 0.40
CA CYS A 98 10.39 0.40 -0.99
C CYS A 98 11.81 0.43 -1.54
N THR A 99 12.31 -0.71 -2.02
CA THR A 99 13.68 -0.79 -2.54
C THR A 99 13.77 -0.01 -3.84
N SER A 100 14.55 1.07 -3.83
CA SER A 100 14.90 1.81 -5.05
C SER A 100 15.77 0.93 -5.94
N THR A 101 15.28 0.63 -7.16
CA THR A 101 15.96 -0.20 -8.17
C THR A 101 17.28 0.42 -8.66
N LEU A 102 17.48 1.72 -8.45
CA LEU A 102 18.69 2.45 -8.84
C LEU A 102 19.95 1.99 -8.08
N LEU A 103 19.80 1.54 -6.82
CA LEU A 103 20.94 1.15 -5.99
C LEU A 103 21.54 -0.21 -6.41
N MET A 104 20.71 -1.11 -6.96
CA MET A 104 21.16 -2.43 -7.43
C MET A 104 21.97 -2.33 -8.75
N LEU A 105 21.63 -1.36 -9.61
CA LEU A 105 22.30 -1.14 -10.90
C LEU A 105 23.75 -0.67 -10.74
N LEU A 106 24.03 0.17 -9.73
CA LEU A 106 25.36 0.70 -9.47
C LEU A 106 26.32 -0.36 -8.93
N VAL A 107 25.84 -1.26 -8.06
CA VAL A 107 26.67 -2.35 -7.50
C VAL A 107 27.03 -3.38 -8.59
N GLY A 108 26.10 -3.69 -9.49
CA GLY A 108 26.38 -4.57 -10.63
C GLY A 108 27.48 -4.03 -11.54
N LEU A 109 27.40 -2.75 -11.92
CA LEU A 109 28.41 -2.11 -12.77
C LEU A 109 29.82 -2.08 -12.16
N VAL A 110 29.94 -1.93 -10.83
CA VAL A 110 31.24 -1.96 -10.14
C VAL A 110 31.84 -3.37 -10.11
N ILE A 111 31.02 -4.42 -9.97
CA ILE A 111 31.49 -5.82 -9.98
C ILE A 111 31.94 -6.26 -11.38
N PHE A 112 31.31 -5.77 -12.44
CA PHE A 112 31.74 -6.07 -13.82
C PHE A 112 32.97 -5.28 -14.27
N TYR A 113 33.37 -4.24 -13.53
CA TYR A 113 34.50 -3.38 -13.87
C TYR A 113 35.77 -3.64 -13.02
N VAL A 114 35.69 -4.59 -12.06
CA VAL A 114 36.83 -5.09 -11.26
C VAL A 114 37.30 -6.43 -11.80
#